data_AF-A0ABC8UCL7-F1
#
_entry.id   AF-A0ABC8UCL7-F1
#
_cell.length_a   1.000
_cell.length_b   1.000
_cell.length_c   1.000
_cell.angle_alpha   90.00
_cell.angle_beta   90.00
_cell.angle_gamma   90.00
#
_symmetry.space_group_name_H-M   'P 1'
#
loop_
_entity.id
_entity.type
_entity.pdbx_description
1 polymer ?
#
loop_
_entity_poly.entity_id
_entity_poly.type
_entity_poly.pdbx_seq_one_letter_code
_entity_poly.pdbx_strand_id
1 'polypeptide(L)'
;MGLLELGYALKVFEKMSDRSMLRKMLDLLVHASQCQCRSSLCQYPNCRKVKGLFRHGMQCRTRASGGCAVCKKMWYLLQLHARACKESKCHVPRCRDLKEHLRRLQQHSDSRRRAAVMEMMRQRAAEVAGEVAELELAVTEKSYRCLRERKGTDTVLSVAQT
;
A
#
# COMPACT_ATOMS: atom_id res chain seq x y z
N MET A 1 9.15 11.73 9.87
CA MET A 1 9.28 11.18 8.49
C MET A 1 7.88 10.84 8.00
N GLY A 2 7.12 11.88 7.66
CA GLY A 2 5.66 11.88 7.63
C GLY A 2 5.05 11.46 6.30
N LEU A 3 3.73 11.23 6.37
CA LEU A 3 2.79 10.80 5.32
C LEU A 3 2.80 11.62 4.01
N LEU A 4 3.60 12.67 3.92
CA LEU A 4 3.73 13.54 2.76
C LEU A 4 4.54 12.88 1.61
N GLU A 5 5.56 12.07 1.90
CA GLU A 5 6.44 11.46 0.86
C GLU A 5 5.70 10.46 -0.06
N LEU A 6 4.62 9.84 0.42
CA LEU A 6 3.80 8.91 -0.37
C LEU A 6 2.87 9.61 -1.36
N GLY A 7 2.48 10.86 -1.08
CA GLY A 7 1.70 11.68 -2.00
C GLY A 7 2.50 12.15 -3.22
N TYR A 8 3.79 12.42 -3.06
CA TYR A 8 4.66 12.83 -4.18
C TYR A 8 4.88 11.69 -5.18
N ALA A 9 4.97 10.44 -4.73
CA ALA A 9 5.22 9.28 -5.59
C ALA A 9 4.11 8.98 -6.62
N LEU A 10 2.86 9.38 -6.34
CA LEU A 10 1.71 9.24 -7.24
C LEU A 10 1.53 10.44 -8.19
N LYS A 11 1.84 11.67 -7.76
CA LYS A 11 1.85 12.87 -8.66
C LYS A 11 3.00 12.89 -9.67
N VAL A 12 4.02 12.04 -9.48
CA VAL A 12 5.22 11.97 -10.33
C VAL A 12 4.97 11.26 -11.67
N PHE A 13 3.81 10.63 -11.88
CA PHE A 13 3.50 9.89 -13.10
C PHE A 13 3.00 10.76 -14.26
N GLU A 14 2.57 12.00 -14.02
CA GLU A 14 1.81 12.77 -15.02
C GLU A 14 2.66 13.62 -16.00
N LYS A 15 4.00 13.69 -15.84
CA LYS A 15 4.85 14.53 -16.70
C LYS A 15 6.15 13.88 -17.20
N MET A 16 6.08 12.64 -17.70
CA MET A 16 7.10 12.11 -18.61
C MET A 16 6.45 11.77 -19.96
N SER A 17 6.38 12.79 -20.83
CA SER A 17 5.65 12.88 -22.09
C SER A 17 6.12 11.93 -23.23
N ASP A 18 7.05 11.00 -22.99
CA ASP A 18 7.41 9.98 -23.98
C ASP A 18 7.93 8.69 -23.32
N ARG A 19 7.21 7.59 -23.53
CA ARG A 19 7.56 6.25 -23.06
C ARG A 19 8.87 5.75 -23.68
N SER A 20 9.21 6.19 -24.89
CA SER A 20 10.44 5.80 -25.60
C SER A 20 11.67 6.40 -24.92
N MET A 21 11.61 7.68 -24.56
CA MET A 21 12.69 8.39 -23.88
C MET A 21 12.93 7.85 -22.47
N LEU A 22 11.86 7.53 -21.73
CA LEU A 22 11.96 6.87 -20.44
C LEU A 22 12.73 5.55 -20.56
N ARG A 23 12.41 4.72 -21.55
CA ARG A 23 13.08 3.43 -21.73
C ARG A 23 14.57 3.60 -22.04
N LYS A 24 14.92 4.49 -22.95
CA LYS A 24 16.33 4.84 -23.25
C LYS A 24 17.09 5.29 -22.01
N MET A 25 16.45 6.08 -21.14
CA MET A 25 17.03 6.52 -19.88
C MET A 25 17.26 5.33 -18.92
N LEU A 26 16.29 4.42 -18.79
CA LEU A 26 16.44 3.24 -17.94
C LEU A 26 17.53 2.30 -18.44
N ASP A 27 17.64 2.10 -19.75
CA ASP A 27 18.70 1.31 -20.37
C ASP A 27 20.08 1.96 -20.15
N LEU A 28 20.16 3.29 -20.22
CA LEU A 28 21.38 4.05 -19.90
C LEU A 28 21.83 3.83 -18.45
N LEU A 29 20.92 3.70 -17.48
CA LEU A 29 21.28 3.39 -16.09
C LEU A 29 21.94 2.02 -15.96
N VAL A 30 21.38 1.01 -16.63
CA VAL A 30 21.90 -0.36 -16.67
C VAL A 30 23.28 -0.38 -17.33
N HIS A 31 23.40 0.27 -18.48
CA HIS A 31 24.67 0.42 -19.18
C HIS A 31 25.72 1.11 -18.28
N ALA A 32 25.41 2.28 -17.73
CA ALA A 32 26.34 3.07 -16.94
C ALA A 32 26.82 2.34 -15.68
N SER A 33 25.99 1.48 -15.07
CA SER A 33 26.38 0.68 -13.90
C SER A 33 27.45 -0.37 -14.20
N GLN A 34 27.57 -0.79 -15.46
CA GLN A 34 28.48 -1.86 -15.88
C GLN A 34 29.57 -1.34 -16.84
N CYS A 35 29.41 -0.15 -17.42
CA CYS A 35 30.37 0.42 -18.36
C CYS A 35 31.67 0.79 -17.66
N GLN A 36 32.78 0.21 -18.12
CA GLN A 36 34.13 0.54 -17.65
C GLN A 36 34.76 1.71 -18.42
N CYS A 37 34.06 2.24 -19.43
CA CYS A 37 34.47 3.38 -20.23
C CYS A 37 34.91 4.58 -19.37
N ARG A 38 36.16 5.04 -19.58
CA ARG A 38 36.71 6.25 -18.95
C ARG A 38 36.73 7.45 -19.90
N SER A 39 36.72 7.23 -21.22
CA SER A 39 36.79 8.30 -22.24
C SER A 39 35.40 8.83 -22.64
N SER A 40 35.37 9.89 -23.45
CA SER A 40 34.17 10.42 -24.10
C SER A 40 33.65 9.55 -25.25
N LEU A 41 34.39 8.49 -25.63
CA LEU A 41 34.09 7.63 -26.79
C LEU A 41 33.04 6.55 -26.50
N CYS A 42 32.32 6.66 -25.38
CA CYS A 42 31.21 5.75 -25.11
C CYS A 42 30.08 6.05 -26.11
N GLN A 43 29.62 5.02 -26.84
CA GLN A 43 28.53 5.12 -27.80
C GLN A 43 27.21 5.57 -27.15
N TYR A 44 27.07 5.41 -25.84
CA TYR A 44 25.89 5.84 -25.10
C TYR A 44 26.02 7.31 -24.69
N PRO A 45 25.18 8.21 -25.23
CA PRO A 45 25.19 9.60 -24.84
C PRO A 45 24.88 9.72 -23.34
N ASN A 46 25.55 10.65 -22.67
CA ASN A 46 25.40 10.90 -21.23
C ASN A 46 25.87 9.77 -20.28
N CYS A 47 26.47 8.67 -20.76
CA CYS A 47 27.02 7.62 -19.89
C CYS A 47 27.95 8.17 -18.79
N ARG A 48 28.90 9.04 -19.17
CA ARG A 48 29.78 9.74 -18.21
C ARG A 48 29.01 10.54 -17.14
N LYS A 49 27.92 11.23 -17.53
CA LYS A 49 27.10 12.02 -16.59
C LYS A 49 26.41 11.11 -15.58
N VAL A 50 25.82 10.01 -16.05
CA VAL A 50 25.14 9.03 -15.18
C VAL A 50 26.13 8.34 -14.24
N LYS A 51 27.32 7.96 -14.72
CA LYS A 51 28.40 7.45 -13.85
C LYS A 51 28.80 8.47 -12.78
N GLY A 52 28.86 9.76 -13.14
CA GLY A 52 29.07 10.85 -12.20
C GLY A 52 27.99 10.93 -11.13
N LEU A 53 26.72 10.74 -11.49
CA LEU A 53 25.60 10.67 -10.53
C LEU A 53 25.77 9.52 -9.54
N PHE A 54 26.09 8.32 -10.02
CA PHE A 54 26.32 7.17 -9.14
C PHE A 54 27.48 7.42 -8.17
N ARG A 55 28.62 7.92 -8.67
CA ARG A 55 29.77 8.26 -7.82
C ARG A 55 29.40 9.30 -6.77
N HIS A 56 28.70 10.36 -7.17
CA HIS A 56 28.21 11.38 -6.25
C HIS A 56 27.31 10.76 -5.17
N GLY A 57 26.31 9.97 -5.56
CA GLY A 57 25.38 9.35 -4.62
C GLY A 57 26.01 8.44 -3.58
N MET A 58 27.13 7.79 -3.93
CA MET A 58 27.89 6.93 -3.01
C MET A 58 28.79 7.70 -2.05
N GLN A 59 29.22 8.91 -2.42
CA GLN A 59 30.18 9.71 -1.66
C GLN A 59 29.54 10.92 -0.96
N CYS A 60 28.31 11.29 -1.31
CA CYS A 60 27.62 12.47 -0.83
C CYS A 60 27.13 12.30 0.62
N ARG A 61 27.77 13.00 1.56
CA ARG A 61 27.43 12.99 3.00
C ARG A 61 26.13 13.73 3.31
N THR A 62 25.82 14.80 2.58
CA THR A 62 24.58 15.60 2.72
C THR A 62 23.34 14.89 2.17
N ARG A 63 23.46 13.65 1.68
CA ARG A 63 22.34 12.85 1.19
C ARG A 63 21.38 12.45 2.32
N ALA A 64 21.92 12.06 3.47
CA ALA A 64 21.13 11.51 4.58
C ALA A 64 20.13 12.52 5.15
N SER A 65 20.47 13.82 5.12
CA SER A 65 19.60 14.92 5.53
C SER A 65 18.63 15.38 4.45
N GLY A 66 18.66 14.82 3.24
CA GLY A 66 17.77 15.19 2.14
C GLY A 66 18.07 16.55 1.49
N GLY A 67 19.19 17.20 1.82
CA GLY A 67 19.54 18.54 1.31
C GLY A 67 20.15 18.58 -0.10
N CYS A 68 20.66 17.45 -0.62
CA CYS A 68 21.39 17.45 -1.90
C CYS A 68 20.48 17.29 -3.13
N ALA A 69 20.42 18.31 -3.97
CA ALA A 69 19.64 18.31 -5.22
C ALA A 69 20.08 17.23 -6.22
N VAL A 70 21.38 16.94 -6.32
CA VAL A 70 21.92 15.90 -7.22
C VAL A 70 21.49 14.52 -6.74
N CYS A 71 21.54 14.25 -5.43
CA CYS A 71 21.03 13.02 -4.87
C CYS A 71 19.52 12.85 -5.09
N LYS A 72 18.71 13.91 -4.98
CA LYS A 72 17.27 13.84 -5.26
C LYS A 72 17.00 13.37 -6.70
N LYS A 73 17.71 13.95 -7.68
CA LYS A 73 17.60 13.55 -9.09
C LYS A 73 18.04 12.10 -9.31
N MET A 74 19.16 11.71 -8.73
CA MET A 74 19.66 10.33 -8.83
C MET A 74 18.65 9.34 -8.22
N TRP A 75 18.17 9.60 -7.01
CA TRP A 75 17.18 8.76 -6.34
C TRP A 75 15.91 8.60 -7.15
N TYR A 76 15.42 9.68 -7.76
CA TYR A 76 14.27 9.63 -8.64
C TYR A 76 14.47 8.65 -9.81
N LEU A 77 15.60 8.73 -10.52
CA LEU A 77 15.94 7.82 -11.60
C LEU A 77 16.03 6.36 -11.13
N LEU A 78 16.65 6.12 -9.96
CA LEU A 78 16.77 4.79 -9.38
C LEU A 78 15.40 4.21 -8.96
N GLN A 79 14.47 5.04 -8.47
CA GLN A 79 13.11 4.60 -8.14
C GLN A 79 12.32 4.20 -9.39
N LEU A 80 12.41 4.98 -10.47
CA LEU A 80 11.81 4.62 -11.76
C LEU A 80 12.34 3.29 -12.27
N HIS A 81 13.66 3.11 -12.23
CA HIS A 81 14.29 1.85 -12.60
C HIS A 81 13.82 0.69 -11.72
N ALA A 82 13.82 0.85 -10.39
CA ALA A 82 13.42 -0.22 -9.47
C ALA A 82 11.97 -0.70 -9.70
N ARG A 83 11.05 0.22 -10.04
CA ARG A 83 9.65 -0.12 -10.39
C ARG A 83 9.54 -0.91 -11.69
N ALA A 84 10.36 -0.61 -12.69
CA ALA A 84 10.34 -1.28 -13.99
C ALA A 84 11.24 -2.54 -14.06
N CYS A 85 12.22 -2.67 -13.16
CA CYS A 85 13.27 -3.68 -13.21
C CYS A 85 12.80 -5.03 -12.68
N LYS A 86 12.66 -6.01 -13.57
CA LYS A 86 12.33 -7.40 -13.23
C LYS A 86 13.53 -8.27 -12.86
N GLU A 87 14.76 -7.79 -13.07
CA GLU A 87 15.97 -8.57 -12.82
C GLU A 87 16.22 -8.80 -11.32
N SER A 88 16.50 -10.04 -10.94
CA SER A 88 16.79 -10.42 -9.55
C SER A 88 18.18 -9.95 -9.11
N LYS A 89 19.19 -10.09 -9.98
CA LYS A 89 20.59 -9.72 -9.74
C LYS A 89 20.94 -8.47 -10.54
N CYS A 90 20.27 -7.36 -10.24
CA CYS A 90 20.47 -6.10 -10.96
C CYS A 90 21.75 -5.37 -10.47
N HIS A 91 22.60 -4.98 -11.43
CA HIS A 91 23.85 -4.24 -11.16
C HIS A 91 23.66 -2.74 -10.92
N VAL A 92 22.47 -2.20 -11.17
CA VAL A 92 22.18 -0.78 -10.93
C VAL A 92 22.26 -0.50 -9.42
N PRO A 93 23.07 0.49 -8.98
CA PRO A 93 23.25 0.78 -7.57
C PRO A 93 21.91 1.00 -6.85
N ARG A 94 21.75 0.42 -5.65
CA ARG A 94 20.57 0.55 -4.78
C ARG A 94 19.25 -0.01 -5.36
N CYS A 95 19.25 -0.57 -6.56
CA CYS A 95 18.04 -1.13 -7.19
C CYS A 95 17.38 -2.21 -6.32
N ARG A 96 18.18 -3.13 -5.76
CA ARG A 96 17.70 -4.19 -4.86
C ARG A 96 17.06 -3.63 -3.60
N ASP A 97 17.73 -2.69 -2.93
CA ASP A 97 17.24 -2.08 -1.69
C ASP A 97 15.94 -1.32 -1.92
N LEU A 98 15.84 -0.60 -3.05
CA LEU A 98 14.62 0.10 -3.44
C LEU A 98 13.48 -0.86 -3.74
N LYS A 99 13.74 -1.96 -4.46
CA LYS A 99 12.72 -2.99 -4.71
C LYS A 99 12.20 -3.59 -3.41
N GLU A 100 13.10 -3.91 -2.50
CA GLU A 100 12.73 -4.45 -1.19
C GLU A 100 11.91 -3.44 -0.38
N HIS A 101 12.31 -2.16 -0.37
CA HIS A 101 11.55 -1.11 0.29
C HIS A 101 10.14 -0.95 -0.30
N LEU A 102 10.01 -0.95 -1.63
CA LEU A 102 8.71 -0.88 -2.32
C LEU A 102 7.83 -2.10 -1.99
N ARG A 103 8.41 -3.31 -1.93
CA ARG A 103 7.70 -4.53 -1.53
C ARG A 103 7.17 -4.43 -0.11
N ARG A 104 7.98 -3.98 0.85
CA ARG A 104 7.56 -3.80 2.25
C ARG A 104 6.43 -2.78 2.37
N LEU A 105 6.53 -1.67 1.64
CA LEU A 105 5.50 -0.66 1.62
C LEU A 105 4.17 -1.21 1.08
N GLN A 106 4.21 -1.96 -0.02
CA GLN A 106 3.04 -2.62 -0.59
C GLN A 106 2.43 -3.63 0.38
N GLN A 107 3.26 -4.51 0.98
CA GLN A 107 2.80 -5.49 1.95
C GLN A 107 2.13 -4.84 3.15
N HIS A 108 2.70 -3.77 3.69
CA HIS A 108 2.11 -3.04 4.80
C HIS A 108 0.77 -2.39 4.43
N SER A 109 0.65 -1.82 3.22
CA SER A 109 -0.62 -1.32 2.69
C SER A 109 -1.66 -2.45 2.56
N ASP A 110 -1.28 -3.59 2.00
CA ASP A 110 -2.17 -4.73 1.82
C ASP A 110 -2.62 -5.34 3.14
N SER A 111 -1.72 -5.45 4.12
CA SER A 111 -2.05 -5.89 5.48
C SER A 111 -3.05 -4.95 6.14
N ARG A 112 -2.86 -3.63 6.04
CA ARG A 112 -3.82 -2.65 6.55
C ARG A 112 -5.19 -2.77 5.88
N ARG A 113 -5.20 -2.91 4.55
CA ARG A 113 -6.44 -3.08 3.78
C ARG A 113 -7.19 -4.36 4.20
N ARG A 114 -6.48 -5.47 4.35
CA ARG A 114 -7.08 -6.74 4.79
C ARG A 114 -7.64 -6.63 6.21
N ALA A 115 -6.89 -6.03 7.14
CA ALA A 115 -7.36 -5.83 8.51
C ALA A 115 -8.64 -4.98 8.56
N ALA A 116 -8.70 -3.89 7.78
CA ALA A 116 -9.90 -3.06 7.69
C ALA A 116 -11.12 -3.83 7.16
N VAL A 117 -10.94 -4.64 6.11
CA VAL A 117 -12.02 -5.48 5.57
C VAL A 117 -12.48 -6.52 6.60
N MET A 118 -11.55 -7.17 7.30
CA MET A 118 -11.88 -8.16 8.33
C MET A 118 -12.66 -7.53 9.49
N GLU A 119 -12.29 -6.32 9.92
CA GLU A 119 -13.04 -5.60 10.96
C GLU A 119 -14.44 -5.19 10.48
N MET A 120 -14.60 -4.72 9.24
CA MET A 120 -15.93 -4.42 8.69
C MET A 120 -16.83 -5.66 8.64
N MET A 121 -16.28 -6.83 8.29
CA MET A 121 -17.03 -8.08 8.28
C MET A 121 -17.44 -8.49 9.71
N ARG A 122 -16.54 -8.31 10.69
CA ARG A 122 -16.80 -8.60 12.10
C ARG A 122 -17.91 -7.70 12.66
N GLN A 123 -17.90 -6.41 12.32
CA GLN A 123 -18.94 -5.46 12.73
C GLN A 123 -20.29 -5.85 12.16
N ARG A 124 -20.37 -6.17 10.86
CA ARG A 124 -21.61 -6.65 10.23
C ARG A 124 -22.15 -7.93 10.86
N ALA A 125 -21.28 -8.88 11.18
CA ALA A 125 -21.70 -10.11 11.84
C ALA A 125 -22.25 -9.85 13.25
N ALA A 126 -21.65 -8.92 14.00
CA ALA A 126 -22.12 -8.51 15.32
C ALA A 126 -23.46 -7.76 15.27
N GLU A 127 -23.65 -6.89 14.26
CA GLU A 127 -24.92 -6.20 14.02
C GLU A 127 -26.05 -7.21 13.74
N VAL A 128 -25.85 -8.13 12.80
CA VAL A 128 -26.85 -9.17 12.48
C VAL A 128 -27.13 -10.07 13.68
N ALA A 129 -26.11 -10.46 14.45
CA ALA A 129 -26.31 -11.25 15.67
C ALA A 129 -27.09 -10.47 16.73
N GLY A 130 -26.87 -9.15 16.85
CA GLY A 130 -27.63 -8.27 17.72
C GLY A 130 -29.10 -8.17 17.32
N GLU A 131 -29.38 -7.97 16.02
CA GLU A 131 -30.74 -7.94 15.48
C GLU A 131 -31.48 -9.27 15.70
N VAL A 132 -30.80 -10.40 15.49
CA VAL A 132 -31.37 -11.74 15.74
C VAL A 132 -31.68 -11.94 17.22
N ALA A 133 -30.75 -11.59 18.12
CA ALA A 133 -30.96 -11.71 19.56
C ALA A 133 -32.10 -10.82 20.06
N GLU A 134 -32.24 -9.60 19.52
CA GLU A 134 -33.33 -8.69 19.84
C GLU A 134 -34.69 -9.24 19.37
N LEU A 135 -34.74 -9.81 18.16
CA LEU A 135 -35.93 -10.48 17.65
C LEU A 135 -36.30 -11.71 18.50
N GLU A 136 -35.33 -12.53 18.90
CA GLU A 136 -35.55 -13.69 19.78
C GLU A 136 -36.12 -13.29 21.15
N LEU A 137 -35.59 -12.21 21.75
CA LEU A 137 -36.12 -11.63 22.98
C LEU A 137 -37.57 -11.13 22.79
N ALA A 138 -37.84 -10.40 21.72
CA ALA A 138 -39.19 -9.90 21.43
C ALA A 138 -40.20 -11.04 21.16
N VAL A 139 -39.77 -12.12 20.50
CA VAL A 139 -40.60 -13.32 20.25
C VAL A 139 -40.89 -14.05 21.56
N THR A 140 -39.87 -14.25 22.41
CA THR A 140 -40.04 -14.89 23.71
C THR A 140 -40.97 -14.07 24.61
N GLU A 141 -40.77 -12.76 24.74
CA GLU A 141 -41.64 -11.88 25.54
C GLU A 141 -43.11 -11.93 25.08
N LYS A 142 -43.37 -11.87 23.77
CA LYS A 142 -44.74 -12.00 23.22
C LYS A 142 -45.35 -13.35 23.57
N SER A 143 -44.58 -14.44 23.48
CA SER A 143 -45.03 -15.78 23.84
C SER A 143 -45.40 -15.89 25.32
N TYR A 144 -44.53 -15.40 26.22
CA TYR A 144 -44.81 -15.36 27.67
C TYR A 144 -46.05 -14.51 28.00
N ARG A 145 -46.24 -13.38 27.32
CA ARG A 145 -47.43 -12.52 27.49
C ARG A 145 -48.72 -13.25 27.10
N CYS A 146 -48.75 -13.91 25.94
CA CYS A 146 -49.90 -14.70 25.47
C CYS A 146 -50.24 -15.86 26.44
N LEU A 147 -49.22 -16.55 26.97
CA LEU A 147 -49.43 -17.61 27.97
C LEU A 147 -50.04 -17.07 29.27
N ARG A 148 -49.64 -15.87 29.71
CA ARG A 148 -50.20 -15.24 30.91
C ARG A 148 -51.66 -14.83 30.72
N GLU A 149 -52.00 -14.29 29.55
CA GLU A 149 -53.37 -13.93 29.19
C GLU A 149 -54.29 -15.15 29.16
N ARG A 150 -53.85 -16.27 28.56
CA ARG A 150 -54.61 -17.53 28.55
C ARG A 150 -54.87 -18.11 29.94
N LYS A 151 -53.86 -18.13 30.82
CA LYS A 151 -54.05 -18.54 32.22
C LYS A 151 -54.99 -17.60 32.97
N GLY A 152 -54.93 -16.30 32.67
CA GLY A 152 -55.88 -15.32 33.19
C GLY A 152 -57.32 -15.66 32.81
N THR A 153 -57.58 -15.97 31.53
CA THR A 153 -58.92 -16.31 31.02
C THR A 153 -59.45 -17.65 31.53
N ASP A 154 -58.59 -18.67 31.66
CA ASP A 154 -58.97 -19.99 32.19
C ASP A 154 -59.37 -19.92 33.67
N THR A 155 -58.74 -19.01 34.42
CA THR A 155 -59.12 -18.76 35.81
C THR A 155 -60.52 -18.13 35.88
N VAL A 156 -60.85 -17.15 35.04
CA VAL A 156 -62.19 -16.52 35.03
C VAL A 156 -63.30 -17.48 34.59
N LEU A 157 -63.02 -18.41 33.67
CA LEU A 157 -63.99 -19.47 33.30
C LEU A 157 -64.23 -20.46 34.44
N SER A 158 -63.21 -20.76 35.26
CA SER A 158 -63.35 -21.70 36.39
C SER A 158 -64.13 -21.14 37.58
N VAL A 159 -64.23 -19.80 37.74
CA VAL A 159 -65.01 -19.16 38.81
C VAL A 159 -66.47 -18.89 38.39
N ALA A 160 -66.79 -18.95 37.10
CA ALA A 160 -68.15 -18.71 36.59
C ALA A 160 -69.08 -19.94 36.63
N GLN A 161 -68.65 -21.07 37.20
CA GLN A 161 -69.41 -22.32 37.30
C GLN A 161 -69.78 -22.74 38.74
N THR A 162 -69.66 -21.82 39.70
CA THR A 162 -70.16 -21.98 41.09
C THR A 162 -71.19 -20.92 41.39
#